data_AF-X0XPI3-F1
#
_entry.id   AF-X0XPI3-F1
#
_cell.length_a   1.000
_cell.length_b   1.000
_cell.length_c   1.000
_cell.angle_alpha   90.00
_cell.angle_beta   90.00
_cell.angle_gamma   90.00
#
_symmetry.space_group_name_H-M   'P 1'
#
loop_
_entity.id
_entity.type
_entity.pdbx_description
1 polymer ?
#
loop_
_entity_poly.entity_id
_entity_poly.type
_entity_poly.pdbx_seq_one_letter_code
_entity_poly.pdbx_strand_id
1 'polypeptide(L)'
;AREVGHGALAERALNPIIPVGDRFPYTIRIVSDIMESNGSSSMASVCGGALAMMDCGVPIKAPVAGIAMGLIKEEDKVIVLTDILGDEDHFGDMDFKVTGTTEGITALQMDIKIKGLDLDTMRMAMEKAKTARLHILSEMNKAIDKPRGELSQYAPRIITIKINPE
;
A
#
# COMPACT_ATOMS: atom_id res chain seq x y z
N ALA A 1 9.06 -13.02 -12.12
CA ALA A 1 8.57 -13.59 -10.85
C ALA A 1 8.39 -12.53 -9.76
N ARG A 2 9.42 -11.72 -9.45
CA ARG A 2 9.36 -10.69 -8.38
C ARG A 2 8.35 -9.57 -8.64
N GLU A 3 8.32 -9.02 -9.86
CA GLU A 3 7.37 -7.96 -10.23
C GLU A 3 5.92 -8.38 -10.07
N VAL A 4 5.58 -9.61 -10.47
CA VAL A 4 4.24 -10.18 -10.31
C VAL A 4 3.88 -10.31 -8.82
N GLY A 5 4.82 -10.77 -7.99
CA GLY A 5 4.60 -10.87 -6.53
C GLY A 5 4.38 -9.51 -5.86
N HIS A 6 5.20 -8.52 -6.22
CA HIS A 6 5.05 -7.14 -5.73
C HIS A 6 3.73 -6.52 -6.20
N GLY A 7 3.38 -6.70 -7.48
CA GLY A 7 2.12 -6.24 -8.04
C GLY A 7 0.91 -6.86 -7.34
N ALA A 8 0.94 -8.18 -7.11
CA ALA A 8 -0.13 -8.88 -6.39
C ALA A 8 -0.26 -8.42 -4.93
N LEU A 9 0.85 -8.12 -4.24
CA LEU A 9 0.79 -7.54 -2.89
C LEU A 9 0.17 -6.14 -2.92
N ALA A 10 0.59 -5.28 -3.84
CA ALA A 10 0.07 -3.93 -3.97
C ALA A 10 -1.42 -3.93 -4.34
N GLU A 11 -1.83 -4.79 -5.26
CA GLU A 11 -3.24 -5.01 -5.62
C GLU A 11 -4.06 -5.45 -4.41
N ARG A 12 -3.60 -6.45 -3.65
CA ARG A 12 -4.29 -6.91 -2.42
C ARG A 12 -4.37 -5.83 -1.35
N ALA A 13 -3.38 -4.96 -1.26
CA ALA A 13 -3.38 -3.83 -0.32
C ALA A 13 -4.39 -2.75 -0.68
N LEU A 14 -4.61 -2.51 -1.98
CA LEU A 14 -5.52 -1.49 -2.48
C LEU A 14 -6.97 -2.01 -2.66
N ASN A 15 -7.17 -3.29 -2.99
CA ASN A 15 -8.50 -3.82 -3.27
C ASN A 15 -9.58 -3.54 -2.19
N PRO A 16 -9.29 -3.61 -0.87
CA PRO A 16 -10.31 -3.36 0.17
C PRO A 16 -10.89 -1.94 0.17
N ILE A 17 -10.15 -0.94 -0.32
CA ILE A 17 -10.57 0.46 -0.37
C ILE A 17 -11.29 0.83 -1.66
N ILE A 18 -11.25 -0.02 -2.69
CA ILE A 18 -11.89 0.23 -3.97
C ILE A 18 -13.42 0.14 -3.81
N PRO A 19 -14.19 1.10 -4.36
CA PRO A 19 -15.65 1.03 -4.37
C PRO A 19 -16.14 -0.18 -5.18
N VAL A 20 -17.18 -0.86 -4.69
CA VAL A 20 -17.76 -2.05 -5.34
C VAL A 20 -19.15 -1.75 -5.92
N GLY A 21 -19.49 -2.45 -7.00
CA GLY A 21 -20.78 -2.40 -7.68
C GLY A 21 -21.03 -1.07 -8.39
N ASP A 22 -22.29 -0.65 -8.42
CA ASP A 22 -22.74 0.54 -9.17
C ASP A 22 -22.20 1.88 -8.64
N ARG A 23 -21.46 1.86 -7.51
CA ARG A 23 -20.82 3.05 -6.95
C ARG A 23 -19.69 3.60 -7.82
N PHE A 24 -19.05 2.74 -8.61
CA PHE A 24 -18.01 3.16 -9.54
C PHE A 24 -18.00 2.24 -10.77
N PRO A 25 -18.79 2.55 -11.81
CA PRO A 25 -18.99 1.68 -12.97
C PRO A 25 -17.83 1.77 -13.98
N TYR A 26 -16.58 1.73 -13.48
CA TYR A 26 -15.37 1.78 -14.29
C TYR A 26 -14.41 0.67 -13.87
N THR A 27 -13.80 0.03 -14.87
CA THR A 27 -12.65 -0.82 -14.63
C THR A 27 -11.43 0.05 -14.33
N ILE A 28 -10.74 -0.23 -13.24
CA ILE A 28 -9.53 0.47 -12.83
C ILE A 28 -8.32 -0.37 -13.25
N ARG A 29 -7.35 0.25 -13.92
CA ARG A 29 -6.03 -0.33 -14.19
C ARG A 29 -4.98 0.60 -13.63
N ILE A 30 -4.23 0.13 -12.64
CA ILE A 30 -3.08 0.85 -12.08
C ILE A 30 -1.81 0.25 -12.69
N VAL A 31 -0.91 1.10 -13.15
CA VAL A 31 0.44 0.74 -13.58
C VAL A 31 1.40 1.47 -12.66
N SER A 32 2.33 0.75 -12.05
CA SER A 32 3.35 1.30 -11.17
C SER A 32 4.72 1.00 -11.75
N ASP A 33 5.34 2.02 -12.36
CA ASP A 33 6.69 1.93 -12.90
C ASP A 33 7.70 2.39 -11.85
N ILE A 34 8.61 1.49 -11.46
CA ILE A 34 9.64 1.76 -10.47
C ILE A 34 10.84 2.39 -11.16
N MET A 35 10.95 3.71 -11.07
CA MET A 35 12.05 4.47 -11.68
C MET A 35 13.34 4.40 -10.85
N GLU A 36 13.21 4.25 -9.53
CA GLU A 36 14.31 4.13 -8.58
C GLU A 36 13.92 3.14 -7.48
N SER A 37 14.89 2.37 -6.98
CA SER A 37 14.66 1.38 -5.93
C SER A 37 15.90 1.20 -5.08
N ASN A 38 15.88 1.77 -3.88
CA ASN A 38 16.85 1.47 -2.82
C ASN A 38 16.20 0.89 -1.56
N GLY A 39 14.95 0.44 -1.67
CA GLY A 39 14.13 -0.04 -0.56
C GLY A 39 12.68 -0.19 -1.02
N SER A 40 12.03 -1.23 -0.52
CA SER A 40 10.61 -1.60 -0.71
C SER A 40 9.77 -0.86 -1.78
N SER A 41 10.12 -1.07 -3.06
CA SER A 41 9.36 -0.51 -4.18
C SER A 41 7.89 -0.97 -4.21
N SER A 42 7.58 -2.14 -3.65
CA SER A 42 6.20 -2.62 -3.49
C SER A 42 5.34 -1.72 -2.59
N MET A 43 5.91 -1.13 -1.54
CA MET A 43 5.18 -0.23 -0.64
C MET A 43 5.00 1.14 -1.29
N ALA A 44 6.00 1.60 -2.04
CA ALA A 44 5.88 2.78 -2.88
C ALA A 44 4.75 2.63 -3.91
N SER A 45 4.59 1.46 -4.55
CA SER A 45 3.47 1.17 -5.46
C SER A 45 2.10 1.31 -4.78
N VAL A 46 1.98 0.93 -3.50
CA VAL A 46 0.72 1.09 -2.74
C VAL A 46 0.43 2.56 -2.49
N CYS A 47 1.41 3.31 -1.97
CA CYS A 47 1.25 4.74 -1.71
C CYS A 47 0.94 5.51 -3.00
N GLY A 48 1.72 5.29 -4.06
CA GLY A 48 1.51 5.90 -5.37
C GLY A 48 0.18 5.49 -6.01
N GLY A 49 -0.21 4.23 -5.91
CA GLY A 49 -1.49 3.73 -6.41
C GLY A 49 -2.69 4.38 -5.70
N ALA A 50 -2.63 4.58 -4.39
CA ALA A 50 -3.66 5.29 -3.64
C ALA A 50 -3.78 6.75 -4.10
N LEU A 51 -2.65 7.47 -4.22
CA LEU A 51 -2.62 8.85 -4.71
C LEU A 51 -3.15 8.96 -6.14
N ALA A 52 -2.73 8.06 -7.04
CA ALA A 52 -3.16 8.04 -8.44
C ALA A 52 -4.68 7.79 -8.56
N MET A 53 -5.24 6.89 -7.75
CA MET A 53 -6.69 6.68 -7.71
C MET A 53 -7.44 7.93 -7.24
N MET A 54 -6.95 8.59 -6.17
CA MET A 54 -7.54 9.82 -5.68
C MET A 54 -7.47 10.94 -6.72
N ASP A 55 -6.34 11.08 -7.40
CA ASP A 55 -6.12 12.06 -8.46
C ASP A 55 -7.02 11.80 -9.69
N CYS A 56 -7.26 10.53 -10.04
CA CYS A 56 -8.19 10.14 -11.09
C CYS A 56 -9.67 10.33 -10.72
N GLY A 57 -9.98 10.69 -9.47
CA GLY A 57 -11.35 10.85 -8.98
C GLY A 57 -12.03 9.52 -8.63
N VAL A 58 -11.26 8.44 -8.40
CA VAL A 58 -11.80 7.17 -7.90
C VAL A 58 -12.23 7.39 -6.44
N PRO A 59 -13.50 7.15 -6.07
CA PRO A 59 -14.01 7.39 -4.73
C PRO A 59 -13.61 6.24 -3.79
N ILE A 60 -12.32 6.15 -3.47
CA ILE A 60 -11.77 5.18 -2.53
C ILE A 60 -12.27 5.46 -1.10
N LYS A 61 -12.42 4.41 -0.28
CA LYS A 61 -12.93 4.53 1.09
C LYS A 61 -12.01 5.33 2.01
N ALA A 62 -10.70 5.14 1.87
CA ALA A 62 -9.66 5.81 2.65
C ALA A 62 -8.30 5.65 1.95
N PRO A 63 -7.34 6.58 2.14
CA PRO A 63 -5.98 6.41 1.63
C PRO A 63 -5.26 5.25 2.32
N VAL A 64 -4.42 4.55 1.56
CA VAL A 64 -3.62 3.41 2.02
C VAL A 64 -2.14 3.73 1.83
N ALA A 65 -1.35 3.51 2.87
CA ALA A 65 0.11 3.54 2.78
C ALA A 65 0.71 2.19 3.15
N GLY A 66 1.91 1.95 2.65
CA GLY A 66 2.72 0.77 2.96
C GLY A 66 4.05 1.16 3.60
N ILE A 67 4.61 0.27 4.39
CA ILE A 67 5.95 0.38 4.96
C ILE A 67 6.63 -1.00 5.01
N ALA A 68 7.93 -1.04 4.75
CA ALA A 68 8.76 -2.21 5.02
C ALA A 68 9.55 -2.02 6.30
N MET A 69 9.64 -3.09 7.06
CA MET A 69 10.35 -3.16 8.33
C MET A 69 11.34 -4.30 8.25
N GLY A 70 12.46 -4.11 8.91
CA GLY A 70 13.48 -5.13 9.06
C GLY A 70 13.59 -5.57 10.50
N LEU A 71 14.30 -6.66 10.69
CA LEU A 71 14.73 -7.09 12.01
C LEU A 71 16.15 -7.63 11.93
N ILE A 72 16.96 -7.25 12.91
CA ILE A 72 18.27 -7.85 13.15
C ILE A 72 18.23 -8.47 14.54
N LYS A 73 18.61 -9.74 14.63
CA LYS A 73 18.70 -10.51 15.87
C LYS A 73 20.10 -11.08 16.03
N GLU A 74 20.76 -10.69 17.11
CA GLU A 74 22.02 -11.27 17.53
C GLU A 74 21.85 -11.80 18.95
N GLU A 75 21.91 -13.13 19.09
CA GLU A 75 21.63 -13.84 20.35
C GLU A 75 20.26 -13.43 20.94
N ASP A 76 20.25 -12.73 22.07
CA ASP A 76 19.05 -12.25 22.78
C ASP A 76 18.68 -10.80 22.42
N LYS A 77 19.49 -10.10 21.61
CA LYS A 77 19.23 -8.72 21.21
C LYS A 77 18.45 -8.67 19.91
N VAL A 78 17.36 -7.92 19.92
CA VAL A 78 16.51 -7.71 18.75
C VAL A 78 16.39 -6.22 18.48
N ILE A 79 16.61 -5.82 17.23
CA ILE A 79 16.40 -4.45 16.75
C ILE A 79 15.44 -4.50 15.57
N VAL A 80 14.36 -3.72 15.66
CA VAL A 80 13.42 -3.51 14.56
C VAL A 80 13.81 -2.26 13.78
N LEU A 81 14.09 -2.44 12.49
CA LEU A 81 14.37 -1.38 11.52
C LEU A 81 13.07 -0.92 10.84
N THR A 82 13.00 0.37 10.54
CA THR A 82 11.83 1.00 9.89
C THR A 82 12.28 1.58 8.57
N ASP A 83 11.52 1.35 7.51
CA ASP A 83 11.83 1.78 6.14
C ASP A 83 13.16 1.24 5.63
N ILE A 84 13.27 -0.09 5.58
CA ILE A 84 14.53 -0.75 5.26
C ILE A 84 15.03 -0.47 3.85
N LEU A 85 16.35 -0.26 3.78
CA LEU A 85 17.10 -0.22 2.54
C LEU A 85 17.28 -1.63 1.95
N GLY A 86 17.65 -1.69 0.68
CA GLY A 86 17.95 -2.97 0.01
C GLY A 86 19.04 -3.79 0.72
N ASP A 87 20.08 -3.11 1.22
CA ASP A 87 21.16 -3.77 1.97
C ASP A 87 20.68 -4.27 3.34
N GLU A 88 19.82 -3.51 4.02
CA GLU A 88 19.27 -3.89 5.32
C GLU A 88 18.30 -5.08 5.21
N ASP A 89 17.56 -5.21 4.10
CA ASP A 89 16.84 -6.45 3.78
C ASP A 89 17.84 -7.60 3.58
N HIS A 90 18.86 -7.40 2.74
CA HIS A 90 19.81 -8.48 2.39
C HIS A 90 20.50 -9.08 3.63
N PHE A 91 20.96 -8.23 4.56
CA PHE A 91 21.66 -8.65 5.77
C PHE A 91 20.73 -8.84 6.98
N GLY A 92 19.47 -8.44 6.90
CA GLY A 92 18.49 -8.57 7.97
C GLY A 92 17.88 -9.97 8.06
N ASP A 93 17.36 -10.30 9.24
CA ASP A 93 16.78 -11.59 9.61
C ASP A 93 15.28 -11.71 9.29
N MET A 94 14.64 -10.59 8.97
CA MET A 94 13.23 -10.53 8.57
C MET A 94 12.98 -9.36 7.61
N ASP A 95 12.20 -9.62 6.56
CA ASP A 95 11.54 -8.59 5.73
C ASP A 95 10.03 -8.63 6.04
N PHE A 96 9.53 -7.57 6.68
CA PHE A 96 8.15 -7.44 7.09
C PHE A 96 7.50 -6.23 6.42
N LYS A 97 6.52 -6.48 5.55
CA LYS A 97 5.78 -5.43 4.83
C LYS A 97 4.36 -5.36 5.34
N VAL A 98 3.93 -4.15 5.69
CA VAL A 98 2.56 -3.90 6.12
C VAL A 98 1.97 -2.71 5.41
N THR A 99 0.71 -2.83 5.04
CA THR A 99 -0.06 -1.80 4.35
C THR A 99 -1.36 -1.57 5.09
N GLY A 100 -1.92 -0.37 4.98
CA GLY A 100 -3.17 -0.07 5.67
C GLY A 100 -3.58 1.39 5.63
N THR A 101 -4.77 1.62 6.16
CA THR A 101 -5.35 2.94 6.37
C THR A 101 -5.00 3.44 7.79
N THR A 102 -5.58 4.57 8.19
CA THR A 102 -5.54 5.04 9.58
C THR A 102 -6.28 4.09 10.54
N GLU A 103 -7.28 3.36 10.05
CA GLU A 103 -8.17 2.52 10.87
C GLU A 103 -7.73 1.06 10.94
N GLY A 104 -6.98 0.57 9.97
CA GLY A 104 -6.68 -0.86 9.89
C GLY A 104 -5.58 -1.23 8.91
N ILE A 105 -5.29 -2.54 8.87
CA ILE A 105 -4.33 -3.15 7.95
C ILE A 105 -5.09 -3.72 6.76
N THR A 106 -4.60 -3.50 5.55
CA THR A 106 -5.21 -4.03 4.32
C THR A 106 -4.47 -5.25 3.79
N ALA A 107 -3.14 -5.26 3.85
CA ALA A 107 -2.32 -6.42 3.55
C ALA A 107 -1.06 -6.46 4.40
N LEU A 108 -0.56 -7.68 4.61
CA LEU A 108 0.64 -7.99 5.37
C LEU A 108 1.39 -9.12 4.66
N GLN A 109 2.70 -8.95 4.50
CA GLN A 109 3.61 -9.96 3.99
C GLN A 109 4.81 -10.05 4.94
N MET A 110 5.22 -11.27 5.26
CA MET A 110 6.30 -11.52 6.19
C MET A 110 7.19 -12.62 5.63
N ASP A 111 8.47 -12.30 5.47
CA ASP A 111 9.53 -13.22 5.09
C ASP A 111 10.53 -13.31 6.25
N ILE A 112 10.53 -14.44 6.95
CA ILE A 112 11.37 -14.67 8.13
C ILE A 112 12.51 -15.60 7.74
N LYS A 113 13.75 -15.13 7.89
CA LYS A 113 14.97 -15.88 7.52
C LYS A 113 15.53 -16.69 8.70
N ILE A 114 15.08 -16.41 9.92
CA ILE A 114 15.51 -17.08 11.16
C ILE A 114 14.41 -17.93 11.80
N LYS A 115 14.80 -18.83 12.70
CA LYS A 115 13.86 -19.57 13.57
C LYS A 115 13.75 -18.86 14.93
N GLY A 116 12.53 -18.80 15.47
CA GLY A 116 12.32 -18.31 16.85
C GLY A 116 12.15 -16.79 16.96
N LEU A 117 11.18 -16.24 16.22
CA LEU A 117 10.64 -14.92 16.47
C LEU A 117 9.49 -15.05 17.49
N ASP A 118 9.63 -14.41 18.65
CA ASP A 118 8.58 -14.42 19.67
C ASP A 118 7.46 -13.40 19.35
N LEU A 119 6.31 -13.60 19.97
CA LEU A 119 5.13 -12.76 19.74
C LEU A 119 5.30 -11.31 20.21
N ASP A 120 6.14 -11.06 21.21
CA ASP A 120 6.34 -9.72 21.76
C ASP A 120 7.17 -8.87 20.80
N THR A 121 8.19 -9.48 20.19
CA THR A 121 8.94 -8.87 19.09
C THR A 121 8.03 -8.54 17.90
N MET A 122 7.13 -9.46 17.51
CA MET A 122 6.17 -9.19 16.44
C MET A 122 5.23 -8.02 16.80
N ARG A 123 4.73 -7.95 18.03
CA ARG A 123 3.92 -6.81 18.49
C ARG A 123 4.68 -5.50 18.40
N MET A 124 5.94 -5.48 18.86
CA MET A 124 6.79 -4.29 18.78
C MET A 124 6.96 -3.83 17.32
N ALA A 125 7.22 -4.77 16.41
CA ALA A 125 7.37 -4.48 14.99
C ALA A 125 6.07 -3.91 14.39
N MET A 126 4.93 -4.48 14.73
CA MET A 126 3.61 -4.02 14.27
C MET A 126 3.29 -2.60 14.75
N GLU A 127 3.58 -2.26 16.01
CA GLU A 127 3.35 -0.91 16.55
C GLU A 127 4.27 0.14 15.93
N LYS A 128 5.56 -0.20 15.74
CA LYS A 128 6.49 0.67 15.00
C LYS A 128 6.02 0.89 13.56
N ALA A 129 5.60 -0.19 12.89
CA ALA A 129 5.13 -0.12 11.52
C ALA A 129 3.84 0.70 11.40
N LYS A 130 2.93 0.59 12.37
CA LYS A 130 1.73 1.45 12.45
C LYS A 130 2.11 2.93 12.55
N THR A 131 3.05 3.26 13.43
CA THR A 131 3.53 4.65 13.61
C THR A 131 4.14 5.19 12.32
N ALA A 132 5.00 4.43 11.66
CA ALA A 132 5.60 4.79 10.38
C ALA A 132 4.56 4.94 9.26
N ARG A 133 3.61 4.00 9.16
CA ARG A 133 2.51 4.07 8.18
C ARG A 133 1.67 5.32 8.37
N LEU A 134 1.34 5.68 9.60
CA LEU A 134 0.58 6.91 9.90
C LEU A 134 1.36 8.16 9.55
N HIS A 135 2.69 8.15 9.74
CA HIS A 135 3.56 9.24 9.28
C HIS A 135 3.49 9.40 7.75
N ILE A 136 3.65 8.30 6.99
CA ILE A 136 3.56 8.34 5.52
C ILE A 136 2.17 8.83 5.07
N LEU A 137 1.10 8.33 5.66
CA LEU A 137 -0.27 8.80 5.37
C LEU A 137 -0.42 10.31 5.64
N SER A 138 0.17 10.81 6.73
CA SER A 138 0.14 12.24 7.05
C SER A 138 0.85 13.06 5.99
N GLU A 139 1.98 12.60 5.45
CA GLU A 139 2.70 13.29 4.38
C GLU A 139 1.93 13.21 3.04
N MET A 140 1.38 12.04 2.70
CA MET A 140 0.54 11.84 1.52
C MET A 140 -0.66 12.79 1.51
N ASN A 141 -1.34 12.94 2.66
CA ASN A 141 -2.50 13.81 2.81
C ASN A 141 -2.19 15.30 2.61
N LYS A 142 -0.92 15.73 2.75
CA LYS A 142 -0.54 17.11 2.41
C LYS A 142 -0.58 17.36 0.90
N ALA A 143 -0.44 16.32 0.08
CA ALA A 143 -0.49 16.41 -1.37
C ALA A 143 -1.94 16.26 -1.90
N ILE A 144 -2.66 15.24 -1.42
CA ILE A 144 -4.07 15.01 -1.75
C ILE A 144 -4.76 14.35 -0.55
N ASP A 145 -5.71 15.06 0.06
CA ASP A 145 -6.39 14.64 1.29
C ASP A 145 -7.68 13.85 1.04
N LYS A 146 -8.28 14.02 -0.15
CA LYS A 146 -9.49 13.33 -0.59
C LYS A 146 -9.49 13.09 -2.10
N PRO A 147 -10.21 12.07 -2.60
CA PRO A 147 -10.42 11.89 -4.03
C PRO A 147 -10.94 13.18 -4.70
N ARG A 148 -10.53 13.44 -5.94
CA ARG A 148 -11.11 14.52 -6.73
C ARG A 148 -12.60 14.30 -6.91
N GLY A 149 -13.38 15.39 -6.86
CA GLY A 149 -14.84 15.33 -6.97
C GLY A 149 -15.34 14.97 -8.37
N GLU A 150 -14.48 15.08 -9.39
CA GLU A 150 -14.80 14.76 -10.76
C GLU A 150 -13.75 13.81 -11.34
N LEU A 151 -14.19 12.91 -12.20
CA LEU A 151 -13.31 12.09 -13.03
C LEU A 151 -12.53 12.97 -14.01
N SER A 152 -11.33 12.52 -14.37
CA SER A 152 -10.51 13.15 -15.41
C SER A 152 -11.33 13.44 -16.68
N GLN A 153 -11.02 14.55 -17.36
CA GLN A 153 -11.61 14.89 -18.66
C GLN A 153 -11.30 13.84 -19.74
N TYR A 154 -10.21 13.10 -19.57
CA TYR A 154 -9.78 12.04 -20.50
C TYR A 154 -10.33 10.67 -20.11
N ALA A 155 -11.00 10.54 -18.96
CA ALA A 155 -11.64 9.29 -18.57
C ALA A 155 -12.86 9.01 -19.47
N PRO A 156 -13.18 7.74 -19.74
CA PRO A 156 -14.42 7.38 -20.43
C PRO A 156 -15.64 8.00 -19.75
N ARG A 157 -16.64 8.42 -20.53
CA ARG A 157 -17.89 8.97 -20.02
C ARG A 157 -19.05 8.05 -20.41
N ILE A 158 -19.91 7.76 -19.44
CA ILE A 158 -21.15 7.03 -19.67
C ILE A 158 -22.21 8.05 -20.07
N ILE A 159 -22.67 7.99 -21.33
CA ILE A 159 -23.77 8.80 -21.84
C ILE A 159 -25.02 7.94 -21.83
N THR A 160 -26.03 8.34 -21.05
CA THR A 160 -27.32 7.66 -21.01
C THR A 160 -28.29 8.37 -21.96
N ILE A 161 -28.68 7.68 -23.03
CA ILE A 161 -29.70 8.16 -23.97
C ILE A 161 -31.02 7.46 -23.64
N LYS A 162 -32.07 8.24 -23.38
CA LYS A 162 -33.42 7.71 -23.17
C LYS A 162 -34.15 7.68 -24.51
N ILE A 163 -34.53 6.49 -24.96
CA ILE A 163 -35.32 6.28 -26.19
C ILE A 163 -36.78 6.03 -25.78
N ASN A 164 -37.72 6.42 -26.65
CA ASN A 164 -39.13 6.09 -26.47
C ASN A 164 -39.29 4.56 -26.46
N PRO A 165 -39.91 3.96 -25.42
CA PRO A 165 -40.14 2.52 -25.39
C PRO A 165 -41.25 2.04 -26.35
N GLU A 166 -42.06 2.97 -26.88
CA GLU A 166 -43.02 2.75 -27.99
C GLU A 166 -42.38 3.02 -29.36
#